data_AF-A0A9P8ZZD1-F1
#
_entry.id   AF-A0A9P8ZZD1-F1
#
_cell.length_a   1.000
_cell.length_b   1.000
_cell.length_c   1.000
_cell.angle_alpha   90.00
_cell.angle_beta   90.00
_cell.angle_gamma   90.00
#
_symmetry.space_group_name_H-M   'P 1'
#
loop_
_entity.id
_entity.type
_entity.pdbx_description
1 polymer ?
#
loop_
_entity_poly.entity_id
_entity_poly.type
_entity_poly.pdbx_seq_one_letter_code
_entity_poly.pdbx_strand_id
1 'polypeptide(L)'
;MLKTLCRNSSSVRSTFKPTLTTKIVPQAAMATGKADNKDLQANSLFDCSYIKAVVTGGGTGIGLMITQALQSNGATVYITGRREEVLQQTAKRYSTGPGKIIPLPGDISTRDGAVKIAKDVESKETNGIHLLVNNAGIARDDATKYYSAGQPDMSDAKAISEHFLKSEEKSWSETFQTNVTGAYFTSMAFLPLLAMGSGVTPGYTSQVVNVTSISGAMKGSSSGQPAYATSKAAATQLSRVLAALFTDVNIRVNTIAPGVFPSEMTAGSSSEDNKSKLDMEMSNPAGRPGHDTDMGATILFLAGRGGLFYNGQILYPDGGSTLVQPAANN
;
A
#
# COMPACT_ATOMS: atom_id res chain seq x y z
N MET A 1 -5.91 -0.07 -51.82
CA MET A 1 -4.59 -0.25 -52.46
C MET A 1 -3.56 -0.53 -51.39
N LEU A 2 -3.36 -1.79 -51.02
CA LEU A 2 -2.23 -2.21 -50.18
C LEU A 2 -1.43 -3.21 -51.00
N LYS A 3 -0.24 -2.80 -51.46
CA LYS A 3 0.65 -3.66 -52.25
C LYS A 3 1.41 -4.60 -51.31
N THR A 4 1.21 -5.88 -51.57
CA THR A 4 2.01 -7.03 -51.18
C THR A 4 3.48 -6.83 -51.50
N LEU A 5 4.37 -7.11 -50.54
CA LEU A 5 5.78 -7.44 -50.80
C LEU A 5 6.18 -8.60 -49.89
N CYS A 6 6.12 -9.79 -50.46
CA CYS A 6 6.88 -10.96 -49.98
C CYS A 6 8.36 -10.76 -50.31
N ARG A 7 9.24 -11.00 -49.33
CA ARG A 7 10.58 -11.55 -49.56
C ARG A 7 10.93 -12.55 -48.45
N ASN A 8 11.11 -13.80 -48.87
CA ASN A 8 11.94 -14.86 -48.27
C ASN A 8 13.34 -14.31 -47.92
N SER A 9 14.18 -14.83 -47.02
CA SER A 9 14.13 -15.91 -46.02
C SER A 9 15.53 -15.90 -45.39
N SER A 10 15.64 -15.95 -44.07
CA SER A 10 16.82 -16.56 -43.43
C SER A 10 16.46 -16.96 -42.00
N SER A 11 16.61 -18.25 -41.75
CA SER A 11 16.24 -18.94 -40.53
C SER A 11 17.09 -18.48 -39.35
N VAL A 12 16.45 -17.88 -38.35
CA VAL A 12 16.90 -17.99 -36.96
C VAL A 12 15.68 -18.38 -36.13
N ARG A 13 15.37 -19.68 -36.09
CA ARG A 13 14.59 -20.22 -34.98
C ARG A 13 15.49 -20.16 -33.75
N SER A 14 15.50 -19.02 -33.08
CA SER A 14 15.96 -18.93 -31.70
C SER A 14 14.99 -19.79 -30.88
N THR A 15 15.41 -21.01 -30.57
CA THR A 15 14.77 -21.82 -29.54
C THR A 15 14.98 -21.08 -28.22
N PHE A 16 14.00 -20.28 -27.84
CA PHE A 16 13.88 -19.75 -26.49
C PHE A 16 13.65 -20.95 -25.56
N LYS A 17 14.74 -21.55 -25.08
CA LYS A 17 14.69 -22.42 -23.90
C LYS A 17 14.74 -21.48 -22.70
N PRO A 18 13.66 -21.32 -21.93
CA PRO A 18 13.78 -20.68 -20.64
C PRO A 18 14.56 -21.65 -19.76
N THR A 19 15.88 -21.48 -19.69
CA THR A 19 16.66 -22.08 -18.62
C THR A 19 16.38 -21.25 -17.37
N LEU A 20 15.19 -21.44 -16.79
CA LEU A 20 14.95 -21.17 -15.38
C LEU A 20 15.76 -22.22 -14.62
N THR A 21 17.05 -21.96 -14.47
CA THR A 21 17.82 -22.56 -13.38
C THR A 21 17.26 -21.94 -12.09
N THR A 22 16.16 -22.51 -11.62
CA THR A 22 15.68 -22.34 -10.25
C THR A 22 16.87 -22.69 -9.37
N LYS A 23 17.55 -21.69 -8.83
CA LYS A 23 18.43 -21.93 -7.70
C LYS A 23 17.51 -22.44 -6.61
N ILE A 24 17.65 -23.74 -6.33
CA ILE A 24 17.06 -24.43 -5.20
C ILE A 24 17.29 -23.54 -3.99
N VAL A 25 16.22 -22.92 -3.49
CA VAL A 25 16.17 -22.34 -2.15
C VAL A 25 16.67 -23.44 -1.22
N PRO A 26 17.64 -23.17 -0.33
CA PRO A 26 18.16 -24.20 0.56
C PRO A 26 16.97 -24.88 1.23
N GLN A 27 16.92 -26.20 1.06
CA GLN A 27 15.90 -27.08 1.60
C GLN A 27 15.63 -26.67 3.05
N ALA A 28 14.45 -26.09 3.30
CA ALA A 28 14.03 -25.78 4.65
C ALA A 28 14.19 -27.05 5.47
N ALA A 29 15.01 -26.98 6.53
CA ALA A 29 15.05 -28.01 7.56
C ALA A 29 13.61 -28.40 7.89
N MET A 30 13.30 -29.71 7.86
CA MET A 30 11.96 -30.27 8.05
C MET A 30 11.19 -29.48 9.10
N ALA A 31 10.39 -28.52 8.67
CA ALA A 31 9.63 -27.67 9.55
C ALA A 31 8.46 -28.53 10.01
N THR A 32 8.60 -29.16 11.17
CA THR A 32 7.44 -29.72 11.84
C THR A 32 6.49 -28.55 12.05
N GLY A 33 5.28 -28.57 11.47
CA GLY A 33 4.24 -27.54 11.70
C GLY A 33 3.72 -27.51 13.15
N LYS A 34 4.46 -28.11 14.08
CA LYS A 34 4.20 -28.18 15.51
C LYS A 34 4.59 -26.84 16.14
N ALA A 35 3.66 -26.27 16.90
CA ALA A 35 3.86 -25.11 17.74
C ALA A 35 3.62 -25.50 19.21
N ASP A 36 4.37 -24.90 20.13
CA ASP A 36 4.04 -24.95 21.55
C ASP A 36 2.95 -23.91 21.86
N ASN A 37 2.20 -24.08 22.96
CA ASN A 37 1.16 -23.12 23.35
C ASN A 37 1.67 -21.68 23.50
N LYS A 38 2.96 -21.50 23.85
CA LYS A 38 3.61 -20.18 23.92
C LYS A 38 3.68 -19.50 22.55
N ASP A 39 3.88 -20.25 21.47
CA ASP A 39 4.03 -19.71 20.11
C ASP A 39 2.69 -19.23 19.55
N LEU A 40 1.58 -19.73 20.11
CA LEU A 40 0.20 -19.40 19.74
C LEU A 40 -0.39 -18.26 20.58
N GLN A 41 0.37 -17.68 21.51
CA GLN A 41 -0.07 -16.51 22.25
C GLN A 41 -0.16 -15.29 21.32
N ALA A 42 -1.12 -14.40 21.57
CA ALA A 42 -1.34 -13.24 20.71
C ALA A 42 -0.08 -12.37 20.56
N ASN A 43 0.66 -12.13 21.66
CA ASN A 43 1.93 -11.41 21.62
C ASN A 43 2.97 -12.07 20.71
N SER A 44 3.01 -13.40 20.60
CA SER A 44 3.91 -14.13 19.71
C SER A 44 3.45 -14.10 18.25
N LEU A 45 2.14 -14.18 18.00
CA LEU A 45 1.57 -14.14 16.65
C LEU A 45 1.66 -12.74 16.02
N PHE A 46 1.56 -11.69 16.84
CA PHE A 46 1.57 -10.29 16.40
C PHE A 46 2.86 -9.54 16.77
N ASP A 47 3.90 -10.25 17.20
CA ASP A 47 5.20 -9.66 17.55
C ASP A 47 5.79 -8.88 16.37
N CYS A 48 6.06 -7.60 16.59
CA CYS A 48 6.71 -6.71 15.63
C CYS A 48 8.03 -6.14 16.16
N SER A 49 8.54 -6.62 17.30
CA SER A 49 9.73 -6.05 17.96
C SER A 49 11.00 -6.14 17.13
N TYR A 50 11.10 -7.14 16.25
CA TYR A 50 12.20 -7.31 15.30
C TYR A 50 11.97 -6.56 13.98
N ILE A 51 10.78 -6.03 13.73
CA ILE A 51 10.42 -5.42 12.45
C ILE A 51 11.11 -4.07 12.29
N LYS A 52 11.71 -3.91 11.12
CA LYS A 52 12.19 -2.64 10.58
C LYS A 52 11.29 -2.31 9.41
N ALA A 53 10.53 -1.25 9.53
CA ALA A 53 9.49 -0.88 8.58
C ALA A 53 9.78 0.47 7.93
N VAL A 54 9.36 0.62 6.68
CA VAL A 54 9.29 1.92 6.00
C VAL A 54 7.83 2.17 5.63
N VAL A 55 7.26 3.30 6.08
CA VAL A 55 5.87 3.68 5.79
C VAL A 55 5.85 4.98 5.00
N THR A 56 5.46 4.89 3.73
CA THR A 56 5.26 6.08 2.89
C THR A 56 3.94 6.77 3.27
N GLY A 57 3.95 8.10 3.36
CA GLY A 57 2.81 8.84 3.93
C GLY A 57 2.58 8.55 5.41
N GLY A 58 3.61 8.09 6.15
CA GLY A 58 3.48 7.60 7.53
C GLY A 58 3.20 8.64 8.61
N GLY A 59 3.13 9.93 8.24
CA GLY A 59 2.94 11.05 9.18
C GLY A 59 1.49 11.49 9.42
N THR A 60 0.52 11.03 8.63
CA THR A 60 -0.90 11.43 8.75
C THR A 60 -1.84 10.29 8.38
N GLY A 61 -3.12 10.40 8.75
CA GLY A 61 -4.19 9.49 8.33
C GLY A 61 -3.86 8.00 8.56
N ILE A 62 -4.17 7.15 7.58
CA ILE A 62 -3.94 5.70 7.65
C ILE A 62 -2.46 5.36 7.84
N GLY A 63 -1.56 6.08 7.17
CA GLY A 63 -0.12 5.88 7.33
C GLY A 63 0.32 6.09 8.78
N LEU A 64 -0.22 7.10 9.45
CA LEU A 64 0.03 7.34 10.87
C LEU A 64 -0.56 6.25 11.76
N MET A 65 -1.76 5.72 11.46
CA MET A 65 -2.35 4.60 12.21
C MET A 65 -1.44 3.36 12.13
N ILE A 66 -0.94 3.05 10.93
CA ILE A 66 0.02 1.96 10.68
C ILE A 66 1.32 2.19 11.46
N THR A 67 1.91 3.39 11.35
CA THR A 67 3.14 3.77 12.07
C THR A 67 2.98 3.58 13.58
N GLN A 68 1.88 4.08 14.16
CA GLN A 68 1.63 3.99 15.59
C GLN A 68 1.44 2.55 16.04
N ALA A 69 0.69 1.73 15.28
CA ALA A 69 0.50 0.32 15.61
C ALA A 69 1.83 -0.44 15.63
N LEU A 70 2.67 -0.25 14.60
CA LEU A 70 3.96 -0.92 14.49
C LEU A 70 4.93 -0.52 15.62
N GLN A 71 5.12 0.79 15.85
CA GLN A 71 6.04 1.26 16.89
C GLN A 71 5.58 0.86 18.30
N SER A 72 4.26 0.86 18.55
CA SER A 72 3.70 0.45 19.85
C SER A 72 3.96 -1.02 20.15
N ASN A 73 4.23 -1.82 19.11
CA ASN A 73 4.55 -3.25 19.20
C ASN A 73 6.04 -3.53 18.91
N GLY A 74 6.89 -2.52 19.14
CA GLY A 74 8.35 -2.68 19.20
C GLY A 74 9.09 -2.44 17.88
N ALA A 75 8.38 -2.16 16.78
CA ALA A 75 9.03 -1.97 15.49
C ALA A 75 9.84 -0.67 15.43
N THR A 76 10.93 -0.69 14.66
CA THR A 76 11.59 0.53 14.17
C THR A 76 10.91 0.95 12.87
N VAL A 77 10.32 2.15 12.84
CA VAL A 77 9.50 2.62 11.72
C VAL A 77 10.09 3.90 11.12
N TYR A 78 10.60 3.81 9.90
CA TYR A 78 10.94 4.97 9.08
C TYR A 78 9.68 5.51 8.43
N ILE A 79 9.36 6.79 8.66
CA ILE A 79 8.23 7.46 8.01
C ILE A 79 8.74 8.43 6.96
N THR A 80 8.18 8.36 5.76
CA THR A 80 8.56 9.24 4.66
C THR A 80 7.36 9.97 4.04
N GLY A 81 7.62 11.16 3.54
CA GLY A 81 6.65 12.09 2.97
C GLY A 81 7.32 13.44 2.69
N ARG A 82 6.61 14.31 1.98
CA ARG A 82 7.16 15.58 1.49
C ARG A 82 7.23 16.68 2.56
N ARG A 83 6.39 16.60 3.59
CA ARG A 83 6.24 17.58 4.67
C ARG A 83 7.12 17.18 5.85
N GLU A 84 8.33 17.72 5.93
CA GLU A 84 9.30 17.37 6.97
C GLU A 84 8.77 17.68 8.38
N GLU A 85 8.18 18.85 8.56
CA GLU A 85 7.60 19.32 9.82
C GLU A 85 6.56 18.34 10.38
N VAL A 86 5.70 17.80 9.52
CA VAL A 86 4.67 16.82 9.88
C VAL A 86 5.31 15.50 10.32
N LEU A 87 6.38 15.05 9.66
CA LEU A 87 7.09 13.82 10.04
C LEU A 87 7.80 14.00 11.40
N GLN A 88 8.47 15.14 11.61
CA GLN A 88 9.16 15.44 12.87
C GLN A 88 8.16 15.53 14.04
N GLN A 89 7.04 16.23 13.84
CA GLN A 89 5.97 16.31 14.83
C GLN A 89 5.38 14.93 15.15
N THR A 90 5.19 14.08 14.13
CA THR A 90 4.73 12.71 14.31
C THR A 90 5.69 11.91 15.18
N ALA A 91 6.98 11.92 14.86
CA ALA A 91 7.97 11.19 15.64
C ALA A 91 8.05 11.70 17.08
N LYS A 92 8.06 13.02 17.28
CA LYS A 92 8.07 13.64 18.61
C LYS A 92 6.86 13.23 19.46
N ARG A 93 5.68 13.17 18.85
CA ARG A 93 4.43 12.92 19.59
C ARG A 93 4.15 11.44 19.84
N TYR A 94 4.47 10.58 18.87
CA TYR A 94 3.98 9.20 18.86
C TYR A 94 5.07 8.13 18.97
N SER A 95 6.35 8.50 19.01
CA SER A 95 7.43 7.55 19.29
C SER A 95 7.56 7.25 20.79
N THR A 96 6.48 6.74 21.39
CA THR A 96 6.33 6.57 22.85
C THR A 96 6.24 5.10 23.29
N GLY A 97 6.13 4.17 22.34
CA GLY A 97 6.12 2.74 22.59
C GLY A 97 7.52 2.13 22.75
N PRO A 98 7.62 0.79 22.84
CA PRO A 98 8.91 0.09 22.88
C PRO A 98 9.70 0.18 21.56
N GLY A 99 9.03 0.53 20.46
CA GLY A 99 9.66 0.80 19.17
C GLY A 99 10.11 2.25 19.01
N LYS A 100 10.31 2.69 17.76
CA LYS A 100 10.66 4.09 17.46
C LYS A 100 10.18 4.53 16.09
N ILE A 101 9.92 5.83 15.95
CA ILE A 101 9.57 6.47 14.69
C ILE A 101 10.76 7.34 14.24
N ILE A 102 11.21 7.15 12.99
CA ILE A 102 12.36 7.87 12.41
C ILE A 102 11.87 8.66 11.18
N PRO A 103 11.84 10.00 11.23
CA PRO A 103 11.52 10.84 10.08
C PRO A 103 12.55 10.74 8.96
N LEU A 104 12.09 10.59 7.72
CA LEU A 104 12.92 10.60 6.52
C LEU A 104 12.19 11.31 5.38
N PRO A 105 12.31 12.65 5.27
CA PRO A 105 11.66 13.43 4.23
C PRO A 105 12.04 12.94 2.82
N GLY A 106 11.06 12.85 1.94
CA GLY A 106 11.26 12.38 0.58
C GLY A 106 9.99 12.34 -0.26
N ASP A 107 10.17 12.28 -1.58
CA ASP A 107 9.07 12.25 -2.55
C ASP A 107 9.08 10.93 -3.33
N ILE A 108 8.08 10.09 -3.10
CA ILE A 108 7.94 8.79 -3.77
C ILE A 108 7.30 8.90 -5.16
N SER A 109 6.83 10.07 -5.57
CA SER A 109 6.20 10.26 -6.89
C SER A 109 7.20 10.21 -8.06
N THR A 110 8.49 10.17 -7.75
CA THR A 110 9.58 10.06 -8.73
C THR A 110 10.45 8.85 -8.43
N ARG A 111 11.00 8.25 -9.49
CA ARG A 111 11.98 7.14 -9.37
C ARG A 111 13.18 7.56 -8.51
N ASP A 112 13.73 8.73 -8.77
CA ASP A 112 14.95 9.18 -8.10
C ASP A 112 14.71 9.49 -6.62
N GLY A 113 13.53 10.03 -6.28
CA GLY A 113 13.12 10.20 -4.89
C GLY A 113 12.95 8.87 -4.17
N ALA A 114 12.30 7.87 -4.78
CA ALA A 114 12.19 6.52 -4.24
C ALA A 114 13.57 5.85 -4.01
N VAL A 115 14.48 5.96 -4.98
CA VAL A 115 15.86 5.45 -4.87
C VAL A 115 16.64 6.16 -3.78
N LYS A 116 16.52 7.48 -3.67
CA LYS A 116 17.17 8.26 -2.61
C LYS A 116 16.70 7.80 -1.22
N ILE A 117 15.39 7.66 -1.03
CA ILE A 117 14.82 7.18 0.24
C ILE A 117 15.35 5.78 0.59
N ALA A 118 15.40 4.86 -0.37
CA ALA A 118 15.96 3.53 -0.16
C ALA A 118 17.43 3.58 0.28
N LYS A 119 18.27 4.39 -0.38
CA LYS A 119 19.68 4.58 0.02
C LYS A 119 19.83 5.20 1.41
N ASP A 120 18.98 6.17 1.74
CA ASP A 120 19.00 6.80 3.06
C ASP A 120 18.62 5.80 4.15
N VAL A 121 17.71 4.84 3.88
CA VAL A 121 17.40 3.73 4.80
C VAL A 121 18.53 2.71 4.83
N GLU A 122 19.08 2.30 3.68
CA GLU A 122 20.21 1.36 3.58
C GLU A 122 21.41 1.81 4.42
N SER A 123 21.74 3.11 4.40
CA SER A 123 22.83 3.68 5.20
C SER A 123 22.65 3.49 6.72
N LYS A 124 21.41 3.28 7.18
CA LYS A 124 21.05 3.09 8.58
C LYS A 124 20.73 1.63 8.92
N GLU A 125 20.34 0.86 7.91
CA GLU A 125 19.88 -0.52 8.02
C GLU A 125 20.65 -1.44 7.07
N THR A 126 21.95 -1.61 7.35
CA THR A 126 22.88 -2.40 6.54
C THR A 126 22.52 -3.89 6.43
N ASN A 127 21.68 -4.38 7.34
CA ASN A 127 21.15 -5.75 7.35
C ASN A 127 19.77 -5.86 6.68
N GLY A 128 19.29 -4.78 6.04
CA GLY A 128 17.99 -4.74 5.39
C GLY A 128 16.82 -4.43 6.33
N ILE A 129 15.62 -4.49 5.75
CA ILE A 129 14.34 -4.18 6.41
C ILE A 129 13.34 -5.33 6.23
N HIS A 130 12.32 -5.35 7.07
CA HIS A 130 11.33 -6.43 7.12
C HIS A 130 10.03 -6.10 6.40
N LEU A 131 9.69 -4.81 6.33
CA LEU A 131 8.38 -4.36 5.87
C LEU A 131 8.49 -3.04 5.11
N LEU A 132 7.98 -3.02 3.88
CA LEU A 132 7.66 -1.77 3.18
C LEU A 132 6.15 -1.59 3.13
N VAL A 133 5.64 -0.46 3.60
CA VAL A 133 4.25 -0.06 3.44
C VAL A 133 4.15 1.08 2.42
N ASN A 134 3.65 0.77 1.23
CA ASN A 134 3.28 1.78 0.24
C ASN A 134 1.89 2.32 0.56
N ASN A 135 1.83 3.35 1.41
CA ASN A 135 0.60 4.01 1.82
C ASN A 135 0.41 5.39 1.17
N ALA A 136 1.47 6.08 0.76
CA ALA A 136 1.37 7.38 0.14
C ALA A 136 0.39 7.35 -1.05
N GLY A 137 -0.54 8.30 -1.08
CA GLY A 137 -1.50 8.43 -2.16
C GLY A 137 -2.24 9.75 -2.12
N ILE A 138 -2.78 10.15 -3.26
CA ILE A 138 -3.52 11.39 -3.47
C ILE A 138 -4.81 11.13 -4.26
N ALA A 139 -5.75 12.07 -4.18
CA ALA A 139 -6.89 12.19 -5.07
C ALA A 139 -6.90 13.65 -5.59
N ARG A 140 -7.02 13.84 -6.90
CA ARG A 140 -6.95 15.17 -7.55
C ARG A 140 -8.20 15.52 -8.38
N ASP A 141 -9.26 14.74 -8.23
CA ASP A 141 -10.58 14.95 -8.83
C ASP A 141 -11.36 16.13 -8.19
N ASP A 142 -10.68 17.25 -7.90
CA ASP A 142 -11.22 18.36 -7.11
C ASP A 142 -12.43 19.05 -7.78
N ALA A 143 -12.42 19.10 -9.11
CA ALA A 143 -13.49 19.71 -9.91
C ALA A 143 -14.73 18.82 -10.12
N THR A 144 -14.62 17.52 -9.83
CA THR A 144 -15.68 16.53 -10.12
C THR A 144 -16.22 15.82 -8.89
N LYS A 145 -15.54 15.90 -7.75
CA LYS A 145 -15.98 15.24 -6.50
C LYS A 145 -17.29 15.84 -5.97
N TYR A 146 -18.25 14.97 -5.68
CA TYR A 146 -19.66 15.36 -5.45
C TYR A 146 -19.85 16.26 -4.22
N TYR A 147 -19.04 16.08 -3.18
CA TYR A 147 -19.18 16.85 -1.95
C TYR A 147 -18.77 18.32 -2.09
N SER A 148 -18.00 18.69 -3.13
CA SER A 148 -17.65 20.09 -3.40
C SER A 148 -18.23 20.61 -4.72
N ALA A 149 -18.35 19.77 -5.74
CA ALA A 149 -18.82 20.16 -7.07
C ALA A 149 -20.31 19.87 -7.32
N GLY A 150 -20.99 19.20 -6.37
CA GLY A 150 -22.33 18.66 -6.56
C GLY A 150 -22.34 17.37 -7.38
N GLN A 151 -23.37 16.54 -7.21
CA GLN A 151 -23.63 15.42 -8.11
C GLN A 151 -24.45 15.92 -9.30
N PRO A 152 -24.04 15.63 -10.56
CA PRO A 152 -24.85 15.99 -11.72
C PRO A 152 -26.15 15.16 -11.76
N ASP A 153 -27.12 15.60 -12.55
CA ASP A 153 -28.27 14.77 -12.89
C ASP A 153 -27.80 13.54 -13.67
N MET A 154 -27.84 12.38 -13.02
CA MET A 154 -27.39 11.11 -13.60
C MET A 154 -28.36 10.55 -14.65
N SER A 155 -29.50 11.22 -14.90
CA SER A 155 -30.44 10.90 -15.98
C SER A 155 -30.22 11.73 -17.25
N ASP A 156 -29.41 12.80 -17.20
CA ASP A 156 -29.08 13.65 -18.33
C ASP A 156 -27.61 13.46 -18.79
N ALA A 157 -27.45 12.93 -20.00
CA ALA A 157 -26.14 12.70 -20.61
C ALA A 157 -25.29 13.98 -20.74
N LYS A 158 -25.93 15.13 -21.00
CA LYS A 158 -25.23 16.42 -21.10
C LYS A 158 -24.71 16.86 -19.73
N ALA A 159 -25.53 16.78 -18.69
CA ALA A 159 -25.12 17.09 -17.32
C ALA A 159 -23.95 16.21 -16.85
N ILE A 160 -24.01 14.89 -17.13
CA ILE A 160 -22.90 13.96 -16.84
C ILE A 160 -21.63 14.39 -17.58
N SER A 161 -21.75 14.64 -18.89
CA SER A 161 -20.60 15.02 -19.73
C SER A 161 -19.97 16.32 -19.25
N GLU A 162 -20.76 17.39 -19.08
CA GLU A 162 -20.26 18.69 -18.64
C GLU A 162 -19.63 18.64 -17.25
N HIS A 163 -20.16 17.80 -16.35
CA HIS A 163 -19.57 17.62 -15.02
C HIS A 163 -18.20 16.95 -15.08
N PHE A 164 -18.10 15.79 -15.73
CA PHE A 164 -16.85 15.03 -15.74
C PHE A 164 -15.78 15.62 -16.68
N LEU A 165 -16.16 16.41 -17.70
CA LEU A 165 -15.22 17.18 -18.54
C LEU A 165 -14.51 18.31 -17.78
N LYS A 166 -14.95 18.66 -16.56
CA LYS A 166 -14.19 19.57 -15.68
C LYS A 166 -12.89 18.95 -15.16
N SER A 167 -12.73 17.63 -15.29
CA SER A 167 -11.52 16.93 -14.86
C SER A 167 -10.32 17.32 -15.73
N GLU A 168 -9.18 17.59 -15.09
CA GLU A 168 -7.95 17.95 -15.78
C GLU A 168 -7.04 16.72 -16.03
N GLU A 169 -6.43 16.61 -17.21
CA GLU A 169 -5.48 15.52 -17.54
C GLU A 169 -4.31 15.44 -16.56
N LYS A 170 -3.87 16.60 -16.05
CA LYS A 170 -2.81 16.70 -15.05
C LYS A 170 -3.22 16.03 -13.73
N SER A 171 -4.47 16.23 -13.29
CA SER A 171 -5.00 15.59 -12.08
C SER A 171 -5.01 14.07 -12.19
N TRP A 172 -5.35 13.53 -13.36
CA TRP A 172 -5.25 12.09 -13.63
C TRP A 172 -3.81 11.61 -13.55
N SER A 173 -2.92 12.30 -14.25
CA SER A 173 -1.50 11.95 -14.34
C SER A 173 -0.82 11.94 -12.97
N GLU A 174 -1.02 12.98 -12.16
CA GLU A 174 -0.46 13.07 -10.80
C GLU A 174 -1.02 11.97 -9.87
N THR A 175 -2.32 11.68 -9.97
CA THR A 175 -2.99 10.65 -9.18
C THR A 175 -2.41 9.27 -9.47
N PHE A 176 -2.26 8.90 -10.75
CA PHE A 176 -1.63 7.63 -11.14
C PHE A 176 -0.13 7.62 -10.83
N GLN A 177 0.57 8.72 -11.06
CA GLN A 177 1.99 8.85 -10.77
C GLN A 177 2.27 8.54 -9.30
N THR A 178 1.49 9.09 -8.38
CA THR A 178 1.69 8.87 -6.94
C THR A 178 1.19 7.49 -6.51
N ASN A 179 -0.05 7.14 -6.87
CA ASN A 179 -0.73 5.96 -6.32
C ASN A 179 -0.24 4.63 -6.92
N VAL A 180 0.30 4.65 -8.14
CA VAL A 180 0.67 3.44 -8.90
C VAL A 180 2.17 3.44 -9.19
N THR A 181 2.65 4.42 -9.96
CA THR A 181 4.06 4.47 -10.40
C THR A 181 5.02 4.65 -9.23
N GLY A 182 4.66 5.50 -8.25
CA GLY A 182 5.45 5.72 -7.04
C GLY A 182 5.57 4.47 -6.17
N ALA A 183 4.46 3.76 -5.95
CA ALA A 183 4.45 2.48 -5.24
C ALA A 183 5.29 1.40 -5.95
N TYR A 184 5.25 1.36 -7.29
CA TYR A 184 6.10 0.48 -8.08
C TYR A 184 7.59 0.77 -7.87
N PHE A 185 8.03 2.01 -8.10
CA PHE A 185 9.45 2.35 -7.99
C PHE A 185 9.97 2.25 -6.56
N THR A 186 9.15 2.56 -5.57
CA THR A 186 9.50 2.36 -4.16
C THR A 186 9.66 0.87 -3.86
N SER A 187 8.76 0.01 -4.35
CA SER A 187 8.91 -1.44 -4.20
C SER A 187 10.18 -1.96 -4.86
N MET A 188 10.52 -1.48 -6.07
CA MET A 188 11.77 -1.87 -6.75
C MET A 188 13.02 -1.40 -5.99
N ALA A 189 13.02 -0.15 -5.51
CA ALA A 189 14.16 0.42 -4.79
C ALA A 189 14.44 -0.29 -3.45
N PHE A 190 13.40 -0.75 -2.77
CA PHE A 190 13.50 -1.45 -1.49
C PHE A 190 13.64 -2.96 -1.59
N LEU A 191 13.43 -3.56 -2.77
CA LEU A 191 13.49 -5.01 -2.94
C LEU A 191 14.81 -5.63 -2.43
N PRO A 192 16.01 -5.06 -2.70
CA PRO A 192 17.26 -5.58 -2.16
C PRO A 192 17.30 -5.55 -0.62
N LEU A 193 16.81 -4.47 0.00
CA LEU A 193 16.76 -4.33 1.46
C LEU A 193 15.79 -5.32 2.09
N LEU A 194 14.65 -5.60 1.45
CA LEU A 194 13.69 -6.60 1.91
C LEU A 194 14.27 -8.02 1.82
N ALA A 195 15.02 -8.33 0.76
CA ALA A 195 15.70 -9.61 0.60
C ALA A 195 16.76 -9.83 1.70
N MET A 196 17.55 -8.80 2.01
CA MET A 196 18.50 -8.85 3.14
C MET A 196 17.78 -9.06 4.48
N GLY A 197 16.68 -8.33 4.72
CA GLY A 197 15.91 -8.46 5.96
C GLY A 197 15.28 -9.84 6.16
N SER A 198 14.90 -10.54 5.08
CA SER A 198 14.40 -11.92 5.17
C SER A 198 15.50 -12.89 5.63
N GLY A 199 16.76 -12.60 5.31
CA GLY A 199 17.90 -13.43 5.66
C GLY A 199 18.33 -13.34 7.12
N VAL A 200 17.94 -12.28 7.85
CA VAL A 200 18.43 -12.03 9.21
C VAL A 200 17.48 -12.50 10.31
N THR A 201 16.20 -12.73 10.01
CA THR A 201 15.20 -13.16 10.99
C THR A 201 14.71 -14.58 10.69
N PRO A 202 15.14 -15.59 11.46
CA PRO A 202 14.77 -16.98 11.23
C PRO A 202 13.26 -17.23 11.18
N GLY A 203 12.82 -17.86 10.09
CA GLY A 203 11.42 -18.20 9.88
C GLY A 203 10.51 -17.01 9.56
N TYR A 204 11.07 -15.82 9.31
CA TYR A 204 10.31 -14.66 8.84
C TYR A 204 10.63 -14.39 7.37
N THR A 205 9.64 -13.89 6.64
CA THR A 205 9.77 -13.51 5.23
C THR A 205 9.28 -12.09 5.06
N SER A 206 10.19 -11.20 4.66
CA SER A 206 9.92 -9.78 4.44
C SER A 206 8.85 -9.57 3.37
N GLN A 207 8.22 -8.40 3.43
CA GLN A 207 7.09 -8.14 2.54
C GLN A 207 6.92 -6.68 2.16
N VAL A 208 6.19 -6.49 1.08
CA VAL A 208 5.53 -5.23 0.73
C VAL A 208 4.05 -5.32 1.11
N VAL A 209 3.53 -4.27 1.76
CA VAL A 209 2.10 -4.07 1.95
C VAL A 209 1.70 -2.81 1.20
N ASN A 210 0.86 -2.96 0.17
CA ASN A 210 0.34 -1.83 -0.58
C ASN A 210 -1.02 -1.42 -0.01
N VAL A 211 -1.20 -0.14 0.33
CA VAL A 211 -2.50 0.37 0.80
C VAL A 211 -3.25 0.96 -0.39
N THR A 212 -4.32 0.28 -0.79
CA THR A 212 -5.18 0.68 -1.91
C THR A 212 -6.40 1.42 -1.38
N SER A 213 -7.61 0.96 -1.70
CA SER A 213 -8.90 1.49 -1.25
C SER A 213 -10.02 0.57 -1.75
N ILE A 214 -11.14 0.49 -1.02
CA ILE A 214 -12.37 -0.11 -1.55
C ILE A 214 -12.87 0.59 -2.82
N SER A 215 -12.54 1.87 -3.05
CA SER A 215 -12.86 2.56 -4.31
C SER A 215 -12.23 1.89 -5.53
N GLY A 216 -11.14 1.13 -5.37
CA GLY A 216 -10.55 0.33 -6.44
C GLY A 216 -11.29 -0.97 -6.76
N ALA A 217 -12.17 -1.42 -5.86
CA ALA A 217 -13.03 -2.59 -6.07
C ALA A 217 -14.47 -2.20 -6.41
N MET A 218 -14.97 -1.08 -5.87
CA MET A 218 -16.33 -0.61 -6.11
C MET A 218 -16.55 -0.15 -7.56
N LYS A 219 -17.77 -0.33 -8.06
CA LYS A 219 -18.19 0.06 -9.42
C LYS A 219 -18.64 1.53 -9.52
N GLY A 220 -18.79 2.21 -8.39
CA GLY A 220 -19.17 3.62 -8.34
C GLY A 220 -18.02 4.55 -8.71
N SER A 221 -18.32 5.82 -8.95
CA SER A 221 -17.33 6.86 -9.29
C SER A 221 -16.44 7.28 -8.11
N SER A 222 -16.50 6.61 -6.95
CA SER A 222 -15.89 7.09 -5.70
C SER A 222 -16.33 8.53 -5.37
N SER A 223 -17.65 8.78 -5.43
CA SER A 223 -18.24 10.11 -5.21
C SER A 223 -17.69 11.18 -6.15
N GLY A 224 -17.61 10.87 -7.45
CA GLY A 224 -17.16 11.81 -8.49
C GLY A 224 -15.64 11.88 -8.67
N GLN A 225 -14.92 10.86 -8.24
CA GLN A 225 -13.45 10.76 -8.29
C GLN A 225 -12.96 9.55 -9.12
N PRO A 226 -13.25 9.51 -10.44
CA PRO A 226 -12.89 8.39 -11.29
C PRO A 226 -11.38 8.17 -11.43
N ALA A 227 -10.56 9.23 -11.42
CA ALA A 227 -9.10 9.08 -11.50
C ALA A 227 -8.57 8.37 -10.24
N TYR A 228 -9.05 8.78 -9.06
CA TYR A 228 -8.72 8.10 -7.81
C TYR A 228 -9.16 6.63 -7.82
N ALA A 229 -10.43 6.33 -8.12
CA ALA A 229 -10.99 4.98 -8.12
C ALA A 229 -10.18 4.05 -9.04
N THR A 230 -9.95 4.47 -10.28
CA THR A 230 -9.19 3.68 -11.27
C THR A 230 -7.71 3.55 -10.89
N SER A 231 -7.09 4.58 -10.30
CA SER A 231 -5.70 4.46 -9.79
C SER A 231 -5.58 3.42 -8.67
N LYS A 232 -6.60 3.28 -7.81
CA LYS A 232 -6.61 2.29 -6.72
C LYS A 232 -6.92 0.87 -7.22
N ALA A 233 -7.73 0.74 -8.28
CA ALA A 233 -7.87 -0.52 -9.01
C ALA A 233 -6.53 -0.94 -9.64
N ALA A 234 -5.83 0.00 -10.30
CA ALA A 234 -4.51 -0.23 -10.88
C ALA A 234 -3.46 -0.59 -9.81
N ALA A 235 -3.44 0.08 -8.66
CA ALA A 235 -2.56 -0.25 -7.55
C ALA A 235 -2.85 -1.64 -6.95
N THR A 236 -4.12 -2.05 -6.89
CA THR A 236 -4.51 -3.41 -6.48
C THR A 236 -3.98 -4.44 -7.46
N GLN A 237 -4.14 -4.20 -8.77
CA GLN A 237 -3.59 -5.10 -9.79
C GLN A 237 -2.06 -5.14 -9.79
N LEU A 238 -1.41 -3.98 -9.62
CA LEU A 238 0.04 -3.88 -9.46
C LEU A 238 0.51 -4.75 -8.29
N SER A 239 -0.21 -4.77 -7.17
CA SER A 239 0.13 -5.58 -6.00
C SER A 239 0.16 -7.08 -6.33
N ARG A 240 -0.79 -7.57 -7.14
CA ARG A 240 -0.80 -8.96 -7.62
C ARG A 240 0.38 -9.26 -8.54
N VAL A 241 0.70 -8.33 -9.44
CA VAL A 241 1.86 -8.45 -10.33
C VAL A 241 3.17 -8.49 -9.53
N LEU A 242 3.31 -7.63 -8.53
CA LEU A 242 4.48 -7.62 -7.64
C LEU A 242 4.59 -8.91 -6.82
N ALA A 243 3.46 -9.43 -6.29
CA ALA A 243 3.45 -10.71 -5.57
C ALA A 243 4.00 -11.84 -6.44
N ALA A 244 3.59 -11.91 -7.71
CA ALA A 244 4.11 -12.89 -8.65
C ALA A 244 5.60 -12.66 -8.97
N LEU A 245 5.98 -11.41 -9.26
CA LEU A 245 7.35 -11.02 -9.63
C LEU A 245 8.37 -11.31 -8.53
N PHE A 246 7.95 -11.24 -7.26
CA PHE A 246 8.84 -11.35 -6.11
C PHE A 246 8.97 -12.77 -5.54
N THR A 247 8.30 -13.75 -6.15
CA THR A 247 8.27 -15.15 -5.67
C THR A 247 9.67 -15.76 -5.56
N ASP A 248 10.50 -15.62 -6.59
CA ASP A 248 11.83 -16.26 -6.66
C ASP A 248 12.86 -15.64 -5.70
N VAL A 249 12.59 -14.42 -5.22
CA VAL A 249 13.42 -13.73 -4.22
C VAL A 249 12.83 -13.84 -2.81
N ASN A 250 11.81 -14.67 -2.63
CA ASN A 250 11.13 -14.95 -1.36
C ASN A 250 10.67 -13.67 -0.65
N ILE A 251 10.02 -12.75 -1.38
CA ILE A 251 9.39 -11.56 -0.79
C ILE A 251 7.89 -11.62 -1.01
N ARG A 252 7.12 -11.46 0.07
CA ARG A 252 5.66 -11.48 -0.01
C ARG A 252 5.14 -10.10 -0.41
N VAL A 253 3.98 -10.06 -1.06
CA VAL A 253 3.28 -8.80 -1.33
C VAL A 253 1.80 -8.98 -0.99
N ASN A 254 1.30 -8.18 -0.06
CA ASN A 254 -0.12 -8.17 0.32
C ASN A 254 -0.70 -6.77 0.18
N THR A 255 -2.02 -6.66 0.29
CA THR A 255 -2.75 -5.42 0.08
C THR A 255 -3.72 -5.17 1.22
N ILE A 256 -3.82 -3.92 1.65
CA ILE A 256 -4.90 -3.43 2.51
C ILE A 256 -5.76 -2.50 1.65
N ALA A 257 -7.04 -2.83 1.46
CA ALA A 257 -8.02 -2.03 0.74
C ALA A 257 -9.01 -1.42 1.75
N PRO A 258 -8.66 -0.31 2.40
CA PRO A 258 -9.47 0.27 3.48
C PRO A 258 -10.79 0.85 2.96
N GLY A 259 -11.80 0.83 3.83
CA GLY A 259 -12.98 1.66 3.71
C GLY A 259 -12.70 3.13 4.05
N VAL A 260 -13.71 3.83 4.56
CA VAL A 260 -13.56 5.23 4.98
C VAL A 260 -12.94 5.29 6.37
N PHE A 261 -11.76 5.89 6.46
CA PHE A 261 -11.06 6.21 7.71
C PHE A 261 -10.86 7.73 7.82
N PRO A 262 -10.75 8.28 9.04
CA PRO A 262 -10.35 9.68 9.23
C PRO A 262 -8.93 9.93 8.71
N SER A 263 -8.82 10.81 7.72
CA SER A 263 -7.56 11.25 7.12
C SER A 263 -7.73 12.64 6.50
N GLU A 264 -6.64 13.33 6.16
CA GLU A 264 -6.74 14.60 5.42
C GLU A 264 -7.50 14.45 4.10
N MET A 265 -7.43 13.27 3.48
CA MET A 265 -8.14 12.98 2.24
C MET A 265 -9.67 12.95 2.44
N THR A 266 -10.13 12.46 3.58
CA THR A 266 -11.56 12.28 3.88
C THR A 266 -12.15 13.44 4.68
N ALA A 267 -11.37 14.03 5.58
CA ALA A 267 -11.78 15.14 6.45
C ALA A 267 -11.30 16.52 5.95
N GLY A 268 -10.49 16.57 4.89
CA GLY A 268 -9.90 17.80 4.34
C GLY A 268 -8.71 18.36 5.13
N SER A 269 -8.53 17.97 6.40
CA SER A 269 -7.46 18.48 7.27
C SER A 269 -7.10 17.51 8.41
N SER A 270 -6.00 17.82 9.09
CA SER A 270 -5.59 17.20 10.37
C SER A 270 -5.58 18.26 11.48
N SER A 271 -5.78 17.83 12.72
CA SER A 271 -5.55 18.64 13.92
C SER A 271 -4.06 18.71 14.28
N GLU A 272 -3.70 19.43 15.35
CA GLU A 272 -2.32 19.57 15.85
C GLU A 272 -1.65 18.25 16.26
N ASP A 273 -2.41 17.16 16.35
CA ASP A 273 -1.92 15.83 16.63
C ASP A 273 -1.74 14.99 15.34
N ASN A 274 -1.82 15.60 14.15
CA ASN A 274 -1.79 14.93 12.84
C ASN A 274 -2.91 13.89 12.63
N LYS A 275 -3.95 13.93 13.46
CA LYS A 275 -5.16 13.11 13.30
C LYS A 275 -6.29 13.92 12.68
N SER A 276 -7.10 13.23 11.90
CA SER A 276 -8.32 13.78 11.33
C SER A 276 -9.52 13.27 12.11
N LYS A 277 -10.63 14.01 12.04
CA LYS A 277 -11.91 13.59 12.62
C LYS A 277 -12.95 13.52 11.51
N LEU A 278 -13.75 12.46 11.53
CA LEU A 278 -14.94 12.34 10.73
C LEU A 278 -16.11 12.15 11.69
N ASP A 279 -17.02 13.10 11.69
CA ASP A 279 -18.26 13.04 12.45
C ASP A 279 -19.41 12.90 11.46
N MET A 280 -19.58 11.68 10.96
CA MET A 280 -20.61 11.35 9.99
C MET A 280 -21.07 9.90 10.16
N GLU A 281 -22.38 9.69 10.00
CA GLU A 281 -22.94 8.35 9.89
C GLU A 281 -22.48 7.71 8.57
N MET A 282 -22.12 6.44 8.63
CA MET A 282 -21.70 5.68 7.46
C MET A 282 -22.81 4.73 7.01
N SER A 283 -23.01 4.63 5.70
CA SER A 283 -23.92 3.65 5.10
C SER A 283 -23.37 2.21 5.08
N ASN A 284 -22.18 1.98 5.65
CA ASN A 284 -21.62 0.65 5.77
C ASN A 284 -22.34 -0.14 6.88
N PRO A 285 -22.37 -1.48 6.81
CA PRO A 285 -22.99 -2.34 7.84
C PRO A 285 -22.50 -2.10 9.27
N ALA A 286 -21.26 -1.67 9.47
CA ALA A 286 -20.73 -1.33 10.78
C ALA A 286 -21.27 0.01 11.34
N GLY A 287 -21.92 0.83 10.50
CA GLY A 287 -22.53 2.11 10.88
C GLY A 287 -21.52 3.20 11.27
N ARG A 288 -20.22 3.02 11.02
CA ARG A 288 -19.16 3.91 11.49
C ARG A 288 -17.96 3.98 10.53
N PRO A 289 -17.14 5.03 10.57
CA PRO A 289 -15.83 5.01 9.94
C PRO A 289 -14.90 4.01 10.64
N GLY A 290 -13.83 3.62 9.96
CA GLY A 290 -12.74 2.86 10.56
C GLY A 290 -11.94 3.70 11.55
N HIS A 291 -11.36 3.07 12.56
CA HIS A 291 -10.54 3.70 13.60
C HIS A 291 -9.11 3.15 13.58
N ASP A 292 -8.23 3.83 14.32
CA ASP A 292 -6.83 3.43 14.54
C ASP A 292 -6.67 1.94 14.85
N THR A 293 -7.54 1.37 15.69
CA THR A 293 -7.49 -0.03 16.10
C THR A 293 -7.85 -1.00 14.98
N ASP A 294 -8.79 -0.65 14.09
CA ASP A 294 -9.16 -1.49 12.95
C ASP A 294 -7.97 -1.61 11.97
N MET A 295 -7.31 -0.48 11.70
CA MET A 295 -6.11 -0.46 10.85
C MET A 295 -4.90 -1.10 11.55
N GLY A 296 -4.73 -0.84 12.85
CA GLY A 296 -3.67 -1.39 13.67
C GLY A 296 -3.72 -2.91 13.72
N ALA A 297 -4.88 -3.49 13.98
CA ALA A 297 -5.06 -4.95 13.96
C ALA A 297 -4.73 -5.55 12.57
N THR A 298 -5.17 -4.87 11.50
CA THR A 298 -4.92 -5.31 10.12
C THR A 298 -3.42 -5.35 9.79
N ILE A 299 -2.68 -4.28 10.11
CA ILE A 299 -1.24 -4.27 9.83
C ILE A 299 -0.46 -5.23 10.74
N LEU A 300 -0.80 -5.32 12.03
CA LEU A 300 -0.10 -6.24 12.95
C LEU A 300 -0.30 -7.70 12.52
N PHE A 301 -1.48 -8.05 12.02
CA PHE A 301 -1.72 -9.36 11.43
C PHE A 301 -0.81 -9.63 10.24
N LEU A 302 -0.73 -8.70 9.28
CA LEU A 302 0.13 -8.89 8.10
C LEU A 302 1.62 -8.88 8.47
N ALA A 303 2.05 -7.96 9.33
CA ALA A 303 3.45 -7.71 9.69
C ALA A 303 4.02 -8.75 10.65
N GLY A 304 3.22 -9.24 11.59
CA GLY A 304 3.63 -10.25 12.56
C GLY A 304 3.73 -11.66 11.97
N ARG A 305 4.09 -12.63 12.82
CA ARG A 305 4.24 -14.04 12.41
C ARG A 305 2.93 -14.66 11.92
N GLY A 306 1.79 -14.19 12.41
CA GLY A 306 0.45 -14.64 11.98
C GLY A 306 0.17 -14.44 10.49
N GLY A 307 0.84 -13.47 9.85
CA GLY A 307 0.68 -13.14 8.43
C GLY A 307 1.62 -13.89 7.48
N LEU A 308 2.53 -14.74 7.98
CA LEU A 308 3.60 -15.33 7.17
C LEU A 308 3.11 -16.26 6.06
N PHE A 309 1.94 -16.89 6.22
CA PHE A 309 1.37 -17.77 5.21
C PHE A 309 0.53 -17.04 4.15
N TYR A 310 0.49 -15.70 4.18
CA TYR A 310 -0.28 -14.87 3.25
C TYR A 310 0.65 -14.19 2.24
N ASN A 311 0.39 -14.45 0.96
CA ASN A 311 1.04 -13.79 -0.17
C ASN A 311 0.00 -13.54 -1.29
N GLY A 312 -0.03 -12.33 -1.83
CA GLY A 312 -0.97 -11.90 -2.86
C GLY A 312 -2.39 -11.61 -2.36
N GLN A 313 -2.59 -11.49 -1.04
CA GLN A 313 -3.93 -11.36 -0.44
C GLN A 313 -4.35 -9.90 -0.27
N ILE A 314 -5.66 -9.64 -0.33
CA ILE A 314 -6.27 -8.32 -0.14
C ILE A 314 -7.15 -8.36 1.10
N LEU A 315 -6.85 -7.52 2.08
CA LEU A 315 -7.64 -7.37 3.30
C LEU A 315 -8.51 -6.11 3.20
N TYR A 316 -9.78 -6.24 3.56
CA TYR A 316 -10.78 -5.18 3.46
C TYR A 316 -11.28 -4.75 4.85
N PRO A 317 -10.54 -3.91 5.60
CA PRO A 317 -11.07 -3.29 6.81
C PRO A 317 -12.03 -2.17 6.41
N ASP A 318 -13.26 -2.50 6.00
CA ASP A 318 -14.19 -1.57 5.34
C ASP A 318 -15.56 -1.44 6.00
N GLY A 319 -15.75 -2.09 7.15
CA GLY A 319 -17.03 -2.10 7.87
C GLY A 319 -18.17 -2.76 7.10
N GLY A 320 -17.87 -3.59 6.09
CA GLY A 320 -18.84 -4.23 5.20
C GLY A 320 -19.28 -3.38 4.02
N SER A 321 -18.60 -2.27 3.72
CA SER A 321 -18.97 -1.35 2.63
C SER A 321 -19.10 -2.07 1.29
N THR A 322 -18.18 -2.98 0.99
CA THR A 322 -18.16 -3.78 -0.25
C THR A 322 -19.26 -4.84 -0.33
N LEU A 323 -19.92 -5.17 0.78
CA LEU A 323 -21.06 -6.11 0.79
C LEU A 323 -22.36 -5.47 0.31
N VAL A 324 -22.52 -4.17 0.55
CA VAL A 324 -23.77 -3.43 0.26
C VAL A 324 -23.65 -2.50 -0.94
N GLN A 325 -22.43 -2.25 -1.42
CA GLN A 325 -22.18 -1.44 -2.61
C GLN A 325 -21.72 -2.34 -3.77
N PRO A 326 -22.14 -2.06 -5.02
CA PRO A 326 -21.67 -2.84 -6.16
C PRO A 326 -20.13 -2.81 -6.26
N ALA A 327 -19.50 -3.98 -6.20
CA ALA A 327 -18.05 -4.12 -6.29
C ALA A 327 -17.65 -5.28 -7.24
N ALA A 328 -16.47 -5.16 -7.82
CA ALA A 328 -15.75 -6.28 -8.41
C ALA A 328 -15.08 -7.04 -7.25
N ASN A 329 -15.38 -8.34 -7.15
CA ASN A 329 -15.11 -9.26 -6.03
C ASN A 329 -16.31 -9.42 -5.09
N ASN A 330 -17.29 -10.22 -5.54
CA ASN A 330 -17.95 -11.25 -4.74
C ASN A 330 -17.84 -12.55 -5.53
#